data_AF-A0A109FIX4-F1
#
_entry.id   AF-A0A109FIX4-F1
#
_cell.length_a   1.000
_cell.length_b   1.000
_cell.length_c   1.000
_cell.angle_alpha   90.00
_cell.angle_beta   90.00
_cell.angle_gamma   90.00
#
_symmetry.space_group_name_H-M   'P 1'
#
loop_
_entity.id
_entity.type
_entity.pdbx_description
1 polymer ?
#
loop_
_entity_poly.entity_id
_entity_poly.type
_entity_poly.pdbx_seq_one_letter_code
_entity_poly.pdbx_strand_id
1 'polypeptide(L)'
;LRPTQALRETQQELNSARDRLRAVESQLSTDQRAVSRTENQYRDQLNERNTLLLTVYQAVDKVAGADKRKASTSEPPKPFSNFPIFHDRLLERLKGINQLHMLFERRTKELEERFVDQLQTLKRQQESRNSQVDRFEASLKMALESQKQWRQRVQQKTLELEQAKSEVSSLQAQLRHSSNPNASPDPNATSPVRPAWAEATTQARLRTAEAKVATLERRLAATQEQLREAETRLSEQRTKYGVAEGKWEARVRELEQRVRAAEEKVKRERQGAKERVAELE
;
A
#
# COMPACT_ATOMS: atom_id res chain seq x y z
N LEU A 1 94.62 -47.15 -69.69
CA LEU A 1 93.59 -47.83 -68.85
C LEU A 1 93.03 -46.97 -67.69
N ARG A 2 93.59 -45.80 -67.34
CA ARG A 2 93.11 -44.94 -66.22
C ARG A 2 91.93 -43.96 -66.47
N PRO A 3 91.63 -43.46 -67.69
CA PRO A 3 90.58 -42.44 -67.86
C PRO A 3 89.15 -42.95 -67.64
N THR A 4 88.91 -44.24 -67.88
CA THR A 4 87.57 -44.86 -67.84
C THR A 4 87.09 -45.19 -66.42
N GLN A 5 88.01 -45.39 -65.47
CA GLN A 5 87.67 -45.57 -64.05
C GLN A 5 87.27 -44.24 -63.40
N ALA A 6 88.06 -43.18 -63.59
CA ALA A 6 87.74 -41.83 -63.10
C ALA A 6 86.41 -41.30 -63.67
N LEU A 7 86.11 -41.61 -64.94
CA LEU A 7 84.82 -41.27 -65.55
C LEU A 7 83.65 -42.02 -64.88
N ARG A 8 83.84 -43.28 -64.48
CA ARG A 8 82.80 -44.07 -63.79
C ARG A 8 82.57 -43.58 -62.36
N GLU A 9 83.63 -43.24 -61.64
CA GLU A 9 83.56 -42.69 -60.28
C GLU A 9 82.82 -41.35 -60.28
N THR A 10 83.20 -40.43 -61.17
CA THR A 10 82.50 -39.13 -61.34
C THR A 10 81.04 -39.30 -61.78
N GLN A 11 80.74 -40.28 -62.64
CA GLN A 11 79.35 -40.61 -63.03
C GLN A 11 78.53 -41.11 -61.82
N GLN A 12 79.14 -41.92 -60.95
CA GLN A 12 78.50 -42.45 -59.76
C GLN A 12 78.27 -41.36 -58.70
N GLU A 13 79.24 -40.46 -58.52
CA GLU A 13 79.11 -39.28 -57.66
C GLU A 13 78.03 -38.32 -58.17
N LEU A 14 77.97 -38.08 -59.49
CA LEU A 14 76.93 -37.25 -60.11
C LEU A 14 75.53 -37.85 -59.89
N ASN A 15 75.40 -39.17 -60.02
CA ASN A 15 74.13 -39.87 -59.75
C ASN A 15 73.74 -39.77 -58.26
N SER A 16 74.69 -39.96 -57.35
CA SER A 16 74.44 -39.80 -55.91
C SER A 16 74.03 -38.37 -55.54
N ALA A 17 74.67 -37.35 -56.14
CA ALA A 17 74.32 -35.95 -55.96
C ALA A 17 72.90 -35.64 -56.49
N ARG A 18 72.52 -36.20 -57.65
CA ARG A 18 71.17 -36.07 -58.22
C ARG A 18 70.10 -36.70 -57.33
N ASP A 19 70.37 -37.86 -56.73
CA ASP A 19 69.42 -38.51 -55.83
C ASP A 19 69.26 -37.75 -54.51
N ARG A 20 70.36 -37.20 -53.96
CA ARG A 20 70.30 -36.28 -52.81
C ARG A 20 69.52 -35.01 -53.13
N LEU A 21 69.74 -34.42 -54.31
CA LEU A 21 69.00 -33.26 -54.77
C LEU A 21 67.50 -33.54 -54.83
N ARG A 22 67.09 -34.66 -55.44
CA ARG A 22 65.67 -35.09 -55.48
C ARG A 22 65.08 -35.30 -54.09
N ALA A 23 65.84 -35.89 -53.16
CA ALA A 23 65.38 -36.10 -51.79
C ALA A 23 65.15 -34.76 -51.07
N VAL A 24 66.07 -33.81 -51.22
CA VAL A 24 65.95 -32.46 -50.65
C VAL A 24 64.80 -31.69 -51.29
N GLU A 25 64.61 -31.77 -52.61
CA GLU A 25 63.49 -31.14 -53.32
C GLU A 25 62.13 -31.70 -52.86
N SER A 26 62.05 -33.02 -52.65
CA SER A 26 60.85 -33.68 -52.11
C SER A 26 60.55 -33.25 -50.67
N GLN A 27 61.60 -33.16 -49.84
CA GLN A 27 61.47 -32.69 -48.46
C GLN A 27 61.03 -31.23 -48.40
N LEU A 28 61.65 -30.35 -49.21
CA LEU A 28 61.29 -28.94 -49.30
C LEU A 28 59.84 -28.75 -49.73
N SER A 29 59.36 -29.53 -50.70
CA SER A 29 57.96 -29.52 -51.15
C SER A 29 57.01 -29.94 -50.02
N THR A 30 57.39 -30.95 -49.23
CA THR A 30 56.61 -31.42 -48.09
C THR A 30 56.54 -30.36 -46.99
N ASP A 31 57.68 -29.75 -46.66
CA ASP A 31 57.78 -28.70 -45.65
C ASP A 31 57.02 -27.44 -46.07
N GLN A 32 57.12 -27.01 -47.34
CA GLN A 32 56.32 -25.89 -47.86
C GLN A 32 54.82 -26.14 -47.75
N ARG A 33 54.35 -27.36 -48.02
CA ARG A 33 52.94 -27.74 -47.83
C ARG A 33 52.54 -27.80 -46.35
N ALA A 34 53.46 -28.17 -45.47
CA ALA A 34 53.22 -28.18 -44.03
C ALA A 34 53.11 -26.74 -43.49
N VAL A 35 54.06 -25.88 -43.83
CA VAL A 35 54.06 -24.45 -43.47
C VAL A 35 52.81 -23.76 -43.98
N SER A 36 52.48 -23.93 -45.27
CA SER A 36 51.27 -23.32 -45.86
C SER A 36 49.98 -23.77 -45.16
N ARG A 37 49.90 -25.05 -44.75
CA ARG A 37 48.76 -25.56 -43.98
C ARG A 37 48.67 -24.91 -42.59
N THR A 38 49.80 -24.80 -41.89
CA THR A 38 49.82 -24.15 -40.57
C THR A 38 49.52 -22.66 -40.66
N GLU A 39 50.03 -21.95 -41.66
CA GLU A 39 49.73 -20.52 -41.89
C GLU A 39 48.25 -20.27 -42.17
N ASN A 40 47.63 -21.11 -43.01
CA ASN A 40 46.19 -21.03 -43.26
C ASN A 40 45.39 -21.28 -41.98
N GLN A 41 45.75 -22.30 -41.20
CA GLN A 41 45.09 -22.59 -39.93
C GLN A 41 45.21 -21.42 -38.93
N TYR A 42 46.38 -20.79 -38.82
CA TYR A 42 46.56 -19.62 -37.95
C TYR A 42 45.76 -18.40 -38.44
N ARG A 43 45.65 -18.19 -39.77
CA ARG A 43 44.81 -17.14 -40.34
C ARG A 43 43.34 -17.35 -39.99
N ASP A 44 42.85 -18.58 -40.14
CA ASP A 44 41.46 -18.91 -39.83
C ASP A 44 41.16 -18.69 -38.34
N GLN A 45 42.02 -19.20 -37.45
CA GLN A 45 41.89 -18.98 -36.00
C GLN A 45 41.91 -17.50 -35.61
N LEU A 46 42.79 -16.70 -36.23
CA LEU A 46 42.84 -15.25 -35.99
C LEU A 46 41.55 -14.57 -36.45
N ASN A 47 40.99 -14.99 -37.59
CA ASN A 47 39.76 -14.43 -38.11
C ASN A 47 38.55 -14.76 -37.23
N GLU A 48 38.44 -16.01 -36.77
CA GLU A 48 37.42 -16.44 -35.81
C GLU A 48 37.53 -15.66 -34.49
N ARG A 49 38.74 -15.53 -33.93
CA ARG A 49 38.98 -14.77 -32.70
C ARG A 49 38.58 -13.30 -32.85
N ASN A 50 38.96 -12.68 -33.97
CA ASN A 50 38.61 -11.29 -34.24
C ASN A 50 37.11 -11.09 -34.42
N THR A 51 36.43 -12.05 -35.05
CA THR A 51 34.97 -12.04 -35.19
C THR A 51 34.29 -12.14 -33.83
N LEU A 52 34.73 -13.05 -32.96
CA LEU A 52 34.22 -13.18 -31.60
C LEU A 52 34.42 -11.91 -30.77
N LEU A 53 35.62 -11.32 -30.83
CA LEU A 53 35.92 -10.08 -30.12
C LEU A 53 35.01 -8.93 -30.59
N LEU A 54 34.79 -8.80 -31.90
CA LEU A 54 33.88 -7.79 -32.44
C LEU A 54 32.45 -8.01 -31.97
N THR A 55 31.96 -9.25 -31.96
CA THR A 55 30.63 -9.60 -31.43
C THR A 55 30.49 -9.25 -29.96
N VAL A 56 31.48 -9.57 -29.14
CA VAL A 56 31.50 -9.21 -27.70
C VAL A 56 31.48 -7.69 -27.55
N TYR A 57 32.31 -6.96 -28.30
CA TYR A 57 32.31 -5.50 -28.27
C TYR A 57 30.94 -4.93 -28.65
N GLN A 58 30.30 -5.41 -29.71
CA GLN A 58 28.97 -4.95 -30.12
C GLN A 58 27.92 -5.24 -29.04
N ALA A 59 27.97 -6.40 -28.38
CA ALA A 59 27.06 -6.71 -27.28
C ALA A 59 27.26 -5.77 -26.08
N VAL A 60 28.52 -5.55 -25.68
CA VAL A 60 28.90 -4.61 -24.61
C VAL A 60 28.48 -3.18 -24.98
N ASP A 61 28.68 -2.77 -26.23
CA ASP A 61 28.34 -1.44 -26.73
C ASP A 61 26.83 -1.21 -26.76
N LYS A 62 26.02 -2.22 -27.12
CA LYS A 62 24.55 -2.15 -27.02
C LYS A 62 24.07 -1.93 -25.58
N VAL A 63 24.67 -2.63 -24.62
CA VAL A 63 24.31 -2.51 -23.20
C VAL A 63 24.77 -1.16 -22.62
N ALA A 64 25.99 -0.72 -22.95
CA ALA A 64 26.57 0.53 -22.45
C ALA A 64 26.08 1.79 -23.19
N GLY A 65 25.57 1.64 -24.42
CA GLY A 65 25.30 2.71 -25.37
C GLY A 65 23.85 3.22 -25.40
N ALA A 66 22.90 2.53 -24.74
CA ALA A 66 21.49 2.90 -24.74
C ALA A 66 21.22 4.33 -24.22
N ASP A 67 22.09 4.87 -23.36
CA ASP A 67 21.95 6.20 -22.74
C ASP A 67 22.70 7.34 -23.46
N LYS A 68 23.60 7.04 -24.41
CA LYS A 68 24.40 8.09 -25.09
C LYS A 68 24.10 8.14 -26.59
N ARG A 69 22.89 8.61 -26.94
CA ARG A 69 22.55 9.09 -28.31
C ARG A 69 23.22 10.43 -28.65
N LYS A 70 24.48 10.62 -28.28
CA LYS A 70 25.33 11.60 -28.97
C LYS A 70 26.22 10.81 -29.91
N ALA A 71 25.92 10.94 -31.20
CA ALA A 71 26.61 10.34 -32.32
C ALA A 71 28.14 10.31 -32.08
N SER A 72 28.65 9.15 -31.69
CA SER A 72 30.02 8.78 -31.97
C SER A 72 30.01 8.25 -33.39
N THR A 73 30.12 9.17 -34.36
CA THR A 73 30.18 8.89 -35.81
C THR A 73 31.44 8.11 -36.21
N SER A 74 32.29 7.69 -35.26
CA SER A 74 33.43 6.83 -35.57
C SER A 74 32.98 5.37 -35.65
N GLU A 75 33.15 4.78 -36.82
CA GLU A 75 33.03 3.34 -37.05
C GLU A 75 33.73 2.58 -35.91
N PRO A 76 33.11 1.52 -35.34
CA PRO A 76 33.71 0.79 -34.23
C PRO A 76 35.11 0.27 -34.64
N PRO A 77 36.15 0.51 -33.83
CA PRO A 77 37.50 0.10 -34.17
C PRO A 77 37.51 -1.41 -34.39
N LYS A 78 38.05 -1.84 -35.52
CA LYS A 78 38.02 -3.25 -35.90
C LYS A 78 39.23 -3.96 -35.26
N PRO A 79 39.06 -5.13 -34.62
CA PRO A 79 40.15 -5.85 -33.95
C PRO A 79 41.34 -6.14 -34.87
N PHE A 80 41.07 -6.29 -36.17
CA PHE A 80 42.06 -6.60 -37.20
C PHE A 80 42.81 -5.38 -37.74
N SER A 81 42.36 -4.15 -37.47
CA SER A 81 42.99 -2.92 -37.97
C SER A 81 43.89 -2.26 -36.92
N ASN A 82 43.43 -2.19 -35.68
CA ASN A 82 44.22 -1.63 -34.57
C ASN A 82 43.75 -2.23 -33.23
N PHE A 83 44.34 -3.37 -32.86
CA PHE A 83 43.95 -4.09 -31.65
C PHE A 83 44.15 -3.28 -30.35
N PRO A 84 45.24 -2.51 -30.14
CA PRO A 84 45.38 -1.66 -28.96
C PRO A 84 44.21 -0.70 -28.75
N ILE A 85 43.80 0.02 -29.80
CA ILE A 85 42.67 0.96 -29.71
C ILE A 85 41.36 0.20 -29.44
N PHE A 86 41.14 -0.93 -30.11
CA PHE A 86 39.97 -1.78 -29.86
C PHE A 86 39.91 -2.26 -28.40
N HIS A 87 41.03 -2.72 -27.86
CA HIS A 87 41.16 -3.20 -26.49
C HIS A 87 40.83 -2.08 -25.49
N ASP A 88 41.42 -0.89 -25.65
CA ASP A 88 41.19 0.25 -24.76
C ASP A 88 39.72 0.67 -24.77
N ARG A 89 39.08 0.70 -25.94
CA ARG A 89 37.65 1.01 -26.09
C ARG A 89 36.76 -0.04 -25.44
N LEU A 90 37.05 -1.33 -25.64
CA LEU A 90 36.32 -2.41 -24.98
C LEU A 90 36.41 -2.29 -23.46
N LEU A 91 37.61 -2.00 -22.95
CA LEU A 91 37.86 -1.83 -21.52
C LEU A 91 37.15 -0.60 -20.95
N GLU A 92 37.12 0.52 -21.69
CA GLU A 92 36.34 1.72 -21.34
C GLU A 92 34.85 1.40 -21.22
N ARG A 93 34.29 0.67 -22.20
CA ARG A 93 32.88 0.27 -22.19
C ARG A 93 32.56 -0.67 -21.04
N LEU A 94 33.40 -1.67 -20.77
CA LEU A 94 33.24 -2.59 -19.64
C LEU A 94 33.28 -1.85 -18.29
N LYS A 95 34.19 -0.88 -18.12
CA LYS A 95 34.20 0.00 -16.93
C LYS A 95 32.90 0.80 -16.80
N GLY A 96 32.37 1.31 -17.91
CA GLY A 96 31.08 1.99 -17.95
C GLY A 96 29.91 1.10 -17.51
N ILE A 97 29.85 -0.14 -17.98
CA ILE A 97 28.83 -1.12 -17.54
C ILE A 97 28.96 -1.39 -16.04
N ASN A 98 30.17 -1.58 -15.53
CA ASN A 98 30.38 -1.80 -14.10
C ASN A 98 29.92 -0.61 -13.26
N GLN A 99 30.16 0.63 -13.71
CA GLN A 99 29.64 1.83 -13.06
C GLN A 99 28.10 1.90 -13.10
N LEU A 100 27.48 1.58 -14.24
CA LEU A 100 26.02 1.50 -14.37
C LEU A 100 25.43 0.48 -13.41
N HIS A 101 26.05 -0.69 -13.29
CA HIS A 101 25.64 -1.74 -12.35
C HIS A 101 25.67 -1.23 -10.90
N MET A 102 26.78 -0.63 -10.46
CA MET A 102 26.90 -0.08 -9.11
C MET A 102 25.88 1.04 -8.83
N LEU A 103 25.64 1.93 -9.80
CA LEU A 103 24.64 2.99 -9.68
C LEU A 103 23.21 2.43 -9.62
N PHE A 104 22.91 1.40 -10.40
CA PHE A 104 21.63 0.74 -10.39
C PHE A 104 21.35 0.06 -9.04
N GLU A 105 22.32 -0.68 -8.50
CA GLU A 105 22.19 -1.30 -7.17
C GLU A 105 21.95 -0.25 -6.08
N ARG A 106 22.75 0.82 -6.08
CA ARG A 106 22.59 1.91 -5.13
C ARG A 106 21.20 2.55 -5.23
N ARG A 107 20.76 2.87 -6.45
CA ARG A 107 19.47 3.52 -6.67
C ARG A 107 18.29 2.61 -6.32
N THR A 108 18.45 1.30 -6.53
CA THR A 108 17.46 0.30 -6.12
C THR A 108 17.34 0.26 -4.60
N LYS A 109 18.46 0.20 -3.87
CA LYS A 109 18.48 0.25 -2.40
C LYS A 109 17.87 1.55 -1.86
N GLU A 110 18.25 2.70 -2.41
CA GLU A 110 17.69 4.00 -2.01
C GLU A 110 16.17 4.08 -2.25
N LEU A 111 15.66 3.49 -3.34
CA LEU A 111 14.23 3.42 -3.61
C LEU A 111 13.51 2.48 -2.64
N GLU A 112 14.10 1.31 -2.37
CA GLU A 112 13.58 0.33 -1.42
C GLU A 112 13.45 0.93 -0.02
N GLU A 113 14.52 1.56 0.49
CA GLU A 113 14.53 2.24 1.79
C GLU A 113 13.42 3.31 1.88
N ARG A 114 13.27 4.14 0.84
CA ARG A 114 12.20 5.15 0.79
C ARG A 114 10.80 4.53 0.86
N PHE A 115 10.56 3.42 0.17
CA PHE A 115 9.25 2.75 0.22
C PHE A 115 9.01 2.09 1.57
N VAL A 116 10.04 1.49 2.18
CA VAL A 116 9.96 0.93 3.53
C VAL A 116 9.59 2.03 4.54
N ASP A 117 10.24 3.19 4.48
CA ASP A 117 9.94 4.33 5.36
C ASP A 117 8.51 4.86 5.18
N GLN A 118 8.06 4.96 3.93
CA GLN A 118 6.68 5.35 3.61
C GLN A 118 5.66 4.34 4.16
N LEU A 119 5.92 3.05 4.01
CA LEU A 119 5.07 1.98 4.54
C LEU A 119 5.01 2.02 6.07
N GLN A 120 6.16 2.20 6.74
CA GLN A 120 6.20 2.31 8.20
C GLN A 120 5.43 3.54 8.69
N THR A 121 5.55 4.68 7.99
CA THR A 121 4.80 5.90 8.32
C THR A 121 3.30 5.69 8.17
N LEU A 122 2.85 5.08 7.05
CA LEU A 122 1.45 4.75 6.83
C LEU A 122 0.92 3.79 7.90
N LYS A 123 1.70 2.78 8.28
CA LYS A 123 1.35 1.84 9.34
C LYS A 123 1.13 2.55 10.69
N ARG A 124 2.07 3.41 11.11
CA ARG A 124 1.93 4.21 12.34
C ARG A 124 0.70 5.13 12.30
N GLN A 125 0.43 5.76 11.17
CA GLN A 125 -0.77 6.57 10.99
C GLN A 125 -2.04 5.73 11.10
N GLN A 126 -2.06 4.53 10.52
CA GLN A 126 -3.19 3.62 10.61
C GLN A 126 -3.43 3.16 12.05
N GLU A 127 -2.38 2.78 12.78
CA GLU A 127 -2.47 2.39 14.20
C GLU A 127 -3.02 3.53 15.06
N SER A 128 -2.51 4.76 14.86
CA SER A 128 -3.01 5.94 15.57
C SER A 128 -4.49 6.22 15.29
N ARG A 129 -4.94 6.04 14.03
CA ARG A 129 -6.35 6.22 13.66
C ARG A 129 -7.23 5.13 14.23
N ASN A 130 -6.81 3.87 14.19
CA ASN A 130 -7.55 2.76 14.79
C ASN A 130 -7.76 3.01 16.29
N SER A 131 -6.70 3.41 17.01
CA SER A 131 -6.83 3.77 18.43
C SER A 131 -7.81 4.94 18.67
N GLN A 132 -7.89 5.90 17.74
CA GLN A 132 -8.85 7.00 17.84
C GLN A 132 -10.29 6.52 17.59
N VAL A 133 -10.50 5.63 16.62
CA VAL A 133 -11.80 4.99 16.36
C VAL A 133 -12.25 4.21 17.60
N ASP A 134 -11.38 3.41 18.21
CA ASP A 134 -11.70 2.65 19.43
C ASP A 134 -12.18 3.57 20.57
N ARG A 135 -11.53 4.74 20.73
CA ARG A 135 -11.94 5.75 21.74
C ARG A 135 -13.30 6.37 21.40
N PHE A 136 -13.56 6.67 20.13
CA PHE A 136 -14.86 7.19 19.71
C PHE A 136 -15.96 6.16 19.91
N GLU A 137 -15.73 4.90 19.56
CA GLU A 137 -16.68 3.80 19.77
C GLU A 137 -16.98 3.60 21.25
N ALA A 138 -15.95 3.60 22.10
CA ALA A 138 -16.12 3.50 23.55
C ALA A 138 -16.95 4.68 24.09
N SER A 139 -16.63 5.92 23.66
CA SER A 139 -17.39 7.11 24.05
C SER A 139 -18.86 7.03 23.62
N LEU A 140 -19.12 6.60 22.38
CA LEU A 140 -20.46 6.51 21.83
C LEU A 140 -21.28 5.43 22.54
N LYS A 141 -20.67 4.29 22.87
CA LYS A 141 -21.29 3.24 23.70
C LYS A 141 -21.67 3.77 25.09
N MET A 142 -20.78 4.51 25.76
CA MET A 142 -21.09 5.11 27.06
C MET A 142 -22.22 6.14 26.99
N ALA A 143 -22.23 6.99 25.96
CA ALA A 143 -23.29 7.98 25.75
C ALA A 143 -24.65 7.31 25.48
N LEU A 144 -24.68 6.24 24.68
CA LEU A 144 -25.89 5.46 24.43
C LEU A 144 -26.43 4.80 25.70
N GLU A 145 -25.55 4.20 26.50
CA GLU A 145 -25.97 3.58 27.77
C GLU A 145 -26.51 4.63 28.75
N SER A 146 -25.87 5.81 28.83
CA SER A 146 -26.37 6.93 29.62
C SER A 146 -27.75 7.39 29.15
N GLN A 147 -27.96 7.56 27.84
CA GLN A 147 -29.26 7.92 27.29
C GLN A 147 -30.34 6.89 27.66
N LYS A 148 -30.04 5.60 27.50
CA LYS A 148 -30.94 4.50 27.86
C LYS A 148 -31.30 4.54 29.34
N GLN A 149 -30.31 4.73 30.22
CA GLN A 149 -30.52 4.84 31.66
C GLN A 149 -31.43 6.03 32.01
N TRP A 150 -31.22 7.19 31.39
CA TRP A 150 -32.05 8.38 31.63
C TRP A 150 -33.48 8.20 31.13
N ARG A 151 -33.69 7.58 29.96
CA ARG A 151 -35.02 7.24 29.45
C ARG A 151 -35.78 6.34 30.42
N GLN A 152 -35.12 5.33 30.96
CA GLN A 152 -35.71 4.44 31.96
C GLN A 152 -36.08 5.20 33.25
N ARG A 153 -35.21 6.10 33.73
CA ARG A 153 -35.50 6.93 34.92
C ARG A 153 -36.69 7.86 34.70
N VAL A 154 -36.77 8.52 33.54
CA VAL A 154 -37.92 9.36 33.18
C VAL A 154 -39.19 8.53 33.16
N GLN A 155 -39.19 7.36 32.52
CA GLN A 155 -40.35 6.46 32.51
C GLN A 155 -40.79 6.06 33.92
N GLN A 156 -39.85 5.68 34.79
CA GLN A 156 -40.13 5.34 36.18
C GLN A 156 -40.75 6.53 36.95
N LYS A 157 -40.19 7.74 36.80
CA LYS A 157 -40.70 8.94 37.47
C LYS A 157 -42.06 9.37 36.95
N THR A 158 -42.34 9.18 35.66
CA THR A 158 -43.67 9.39 35.10
C THR A 158 -44.69 8.42 35.73
N LEU A 159 -44.35 7.14 35.86
CA LEU A 159 -45.23 6.15 36.50
C LEU A 159 -45.50 6.49 37.98
N GLU A 160 -44.47 6.86 38.75
CA GLU A 160 -44.62 7.32 40.14
C GLU A 160 -45.54 8.55 40.23
N LEU A 161 -45.41 9.50 39.30
CA LEU A 161 -46.24 10.69 39.24
C LEU A 161 -47.71 10.36 38.93
N GLU A 162 -47.98 9.49 37.95
CA GLU A 162 -49.33 9.05 37.60
C GLU A 162 -50.00 8.30 38.76
N GLN A 163 -49.25 7.47 39.49
CA GLN A 163 -49.74 6.84 40.72
C GLN A 163 -50.14 7.88 41.77
N ALA A 164 -49.27 8.87 42.05
CA ALA A 164 -49.59 9.94 43.00
C ALA A 164 -50.79 10.80 42.56
N LYS A 165 -50.94 11.08 41.27
CA LYS A 165 -52.11 11.78 40.72
C LYS A 165 -53.39 10.97 40.88
N SER A 166 -53.34 9.66 40.68
CA SER A 166 -54.51 8.79 40.91
C SER A 166 -54.90 8.71 42.39
N GLU A 167 -53.92 8.72 43.32
CA GLU A 167 -54.17 8.83 44.76
C GLU A 167 -54.87 10.16 45.10
N VAL A 168 -54.38 11.29 44.56
CA VAL A 168 -55.02 12.60 44.72
C VAL A 168 -56.46 12.58 44.20
N SER A 169 -56.68 12.05 42.98
CA SER A 169 -58.01 11.94 42.39
C SER A 169 -58.97 11.10 43.24
N SER A 170 -58.48 9.98 43.79
CA SER A 170 -59.24 9.11 44.71
C SER A 170 -59.59 9.82 46.01
N LEU A 171 -58.64 10.53 46.63
CA LEU A 171 -58.88 11.31 47.85
C LEU A 171 -59.84 12.48 47.62
N GLN A 172 -59.75 13.16 46.46
CA GLN A 172 -60.70 14.19 46.06
C GLN A 172 -62.10 13.61 45.84
N ALA A 173 -62.22 12.44 45.20
CA ALA A 173 -63.48 11.74 45.04
C ALA A 173 -64.08 11.36 46.41
N GLN A 174 -63.30 10.79 47.32
CA GLN A 174 -63.76 10.46 48.68
C GLN A 174 -64.25 11.71 49.43
N LEU A 175 -63.56 12.84 49.29
CA LEU A 175 -63.96 14.11 49.89
C LEU A 175 -65.29 14.64 49.30
N ARG A 176 -65.48 14.53 47.97
CA ARG A 176 -66.75 14.92 47.32
C ARG A 176 -67.93 14.05 47.76
N HIS A 177 -67.71 12.74 47.97
CA HIS A 177 -68.73 11.83 48.48
C HIS A 177 -69.05 12.09 49.96
N SER A 178 -68.09 12.54 50.76
CA SER A 178 -68.33 12.88 52.18
C SER A 178 -68.96 14.26 52.38
N SER A 179 -68.72 15.21 51.46
CA SER A 179 -69.21 16.60 51.56
C SER A 179 -70.57 16.82 50.88
N ASN A 180 -71.24 15.76 50.38
CA ASN A 180 -72.57 15.86 49.78
C ASN A 180 -73.66 15.33 50.74
N PRO A 181 -74.21 16.15 51.65
CA PRO A 181 -75.22 15.73 52.61
C PRO A 181 -76.61 15.47 52.00
N ASN A 182 -76.79 15.71 50.69
CA ASN A 182 -78.12 15.74 50.06
C ASN A 182 -78.37 14.62 49.02
N ALA A 183 -77.53 13.58 49.01
CA ALA A 183 -77.66 12.43 48.11
C ALA A 183 -78.35 11.24 48.79
N SER A 184 -79.57 11.43 49.29
CA SER A 184 -80.51 10.32 49.51
C SER A 184 -81.91 10.81 49.20
N PRO A 185 -82.64 10.22 48.24
CA PRO A 185 -84.05 10.50 48.03
C PRO A 185 -84.95 9.69 48.98
N ASP A 186 -84.38 9.12 50.06
CA ASP A 186 -85.09 8.21 50.96
C ASP A 186 -85.43 8.91 52.28
N PRO A 187 -86.71 9.28 52.53
CA PRO A 187 -87.12 10.08 53.69
C PRO A 187 -87.07 9.33 55.03
N ASN A 188 -86.61 8.07 55.06
CA ASN A 188 -86.56 7.25 56.28
C ASN A 188 -85.18 6.65 56.60
N ALA A 189 -84.12 7.08 55.92
CA ALA A 189 -82.76 6.64 56.21
C ALA A 189 -82.07 7.58 57.21
N THR A 190 -82.00 7.18 58.49
CA THR A 190 -81.10 7.80 59.48
C THR A 190 -79.65 7.57 59.03
N SER A 191 -79.10 8.48 58.23
CA SER A 191 -77.69 8.43 57.82
C SER A 191 -76.79 8.61 59.04
N PRO A 192 -75.75 7.79 59.23
CA PRO A 192 -74.80 8.02 60.29
C PRO A 192 -74.03 9.32 59.99
N VAL A 193 -74.28 10.35 60.79
CA VAL A 193 -73.50 11.59 60.77
C VAL A 193 -72.04 11.22 61.06
N ARG A 194 -71.21 11.23 60.02
CA ARG A 194 -69.78 10.91 60.15
C ARG A 194 -69.10 12.07 60.88
N PRO A 195 -68.22 11.81 61.86
CA PRO A 195 -67.68 12.88 62.70
C PRO A 195 -66.71 13.79 61.93
N ALA A 196 -66.79 15.10 62.17
CA ALA A 196 -66.04 16.15 61.46
C ALA A 196 -64.51 15.95 61.43
N TRP A 197 -63.94 15.23 62.41
CA TRP A 197 -62.51 14.89 62.43
C TRP A 197 -62.09 13.96 61.28
N ALA A 198 -63.01 13.14 60.75
CA ALA A 198 -62.74 12.23 59.65
C ALA A 198 -62.55 12.98 58.32
N GLU A 199 -63.29 14.07 58.10
CA GLU A 199 -63.16 14.95 56.93
C GLU A 199 -61.91 15.83 57.03
N ALA A 200 -61.60 16.35 58.21
CA ALA A 200 -60.34 17.08 58.45
C ALA A 200 -59.10 16.17 58.19
N THR A 201 -59.19 14.89 58.54
CA THR A 201 -58.12 13.91 58.32
C THR A 201 -57.94 13.59 56.83
N THR A 202 -59.03 13.40 56.07
CA THR A 202 -58.95 13.17 54.62
C THR A 202 -58.44 14.42 53.89
N GLN A 203 -58.84 15.61 54.33
CA GLN A 203 -58.35 16.88 53.77
C GLN A 203 -56.85 17.10 54.05
N ALA A 204 -56.35 16.74 55.23
CA ALA A 204 -54.91 16.79 55.53
C ALA A 204 -54.10 15.80 54.68
N ARG A 205 -54.63 14.58 54.47
CA ARG A 205 -54.04 13.58 53.57
C ARG A 205 -54.01 14.06 52.12
N LEU A 206 -55.09 14.70 51.66
CA LEU A 206 -55.18 15.29 50.33
C LEU A 206 -54.10 16.36 50.10
N ARG A 207 -53.96 17.32 51.02
CA ARG A 207 -52.89 18.35 50.94
C ARG A 207 -51.49 17.74 50.90
N THR A 208 -51.28 16.68 51.68
CA THR A 208 -50.00 15.95 51.70
C THR A 208 -49.76 15.24 50.37
N ALA A 209 -50.78 14.61 49.78
CA ALA A 209 -50.69 13.97 48.47
C ALA A 209 -50.46 14.99 47.33
N GLU A 210 -51.13 16.14 47.37
CA GLU A 210 -50.93 17.25 46.42
C GLU A 210 -49.50 17.81 46.51
N ALA A 211 -48.95 17.98 47.71
CA ALA A 211 -47.56 18.39 47.90
C ALA A 211 -46.55 17.35 47.37
N LYS A 212 -46.87 16.05 47.49
CA LYS A 212 -46.07 14.97 46.89
C LYS A 212 -46.12 15.04 45.36
N VAL A 213 -47.28 15.25 44.74
CA VAL A 213 -47.42 15.44 43.29
C VAL A 213 -46.56 16.61 42.83
N ALA A 214 -46.68 17.79 43.44
CA ALA A 214 -45.87 18.97 43.07
C ALA A 214 -44.35 18.76 43.23
N THR A 215 -43.93 17.87 44.13
CA THR A 215 -42.52 17.50 44.30
C THR A 215 -42.07 16.50 43.23
N LEU A 216 -42.91 15.52 42.88
CA LEU A 216 -42.65 14.56 41.82
C LEU A 216 -42.63 15.22 40.45
N GLU A 217 -43.49 16.22 40.18
CA GLU A 217 -43.48 17.01 38.95
C GLU A 217 -42.16 17.77 38.77
N ARG A 218 -41.68 18.43 39.82
CA ARG A 218 -40.36 19.10 39.80
C ARG A 218 -39.22 18.12 39.58
N ARG A 219 -39.26 16.93 40.20
CA ARG A 219 -38.25 15.88 40.00
C ARG A 219 -38.30 15.32 38.58
N LEU A 220 -39.49 15.08 38.03
CA LEU A 220 -39.67 14.61 36.67
C LEU A 220 -39.11 15.64 35.67
N ALA A 221 -39.44 16.92 35.83
CA ALA A 221 -38.90 17.99 35.00
C ALA A 221 -37.36 18.04 35.04
N ALA A 222 -36.76 17.93 36.23
CA ALA A 222 -35.29 17.88 36.37
C ALA A 222 -34.68 16.65 35.67
N THR A 223 -35.31 15.47 35.77
CA THR A 223 -34.83 14.26 35.08
C THR A 223 -35.04 14.31 33.56
N GLN A 224 -36.07 15.00 33.08
CA GLN A 224 -36.30 15.24 31.65
C GLN A 224 -35.23 16.17 31.07
N GLU A 225 -34.82 17.20 31.82
CA GLU A 225 -33.72 18.07 31.42
C GLU A 225 -32.40 17.30 31.31
N GLN A 226 -32.11 16.42 32.27
CA GLN A 226 -30.92 15.55 32.23
C GLN A 226 -30.94 14.57 31.04
N LEU A 227 -32.12 14.05 30.68
CA LEU A 227 -32.27 13.25 29.46
C LEU A 227 -31.99 14.10 28.21
N ARG A 228 -32.52 15.32 28.14
CA ARG A 228 -32.33 16.23 27.01
C ARG A 228 -30.87 16.64 26.83
N GLU A 229 -30.15 16.87 27.93
CA GLU A 229 -28.71 17.12 27.93
C GLU A 229 -27.93 15.89 27.42
N ALA A 230 -28.28 14.68 27.88
CA ALA A 230 -27.67 13.44 27.41
C ALA A 230 -27.91 13.21 25.91
N GLU A 231 -29.10 13.53 25.39
CA GLU A 231 -29.43 13.44 23.97
C GLU A 231 -28.66 14.46 23.12
N THR A 232 -28.49 15.68 23.64
CA THR A 232 -27.68 16.72 22.99
C THR A 232 -26.22 16.27 22.90
N ARG A 233 -25.64 15.74 23.98
CA ARG A 233 -24.28 15.19 24.00
C ARG A 233 -24.11 14.02 23.02
N LEU A 234 -25.08 13.12 22.94
CA LEU A 234 -25.06 12.01 21.97
C LEU A 234 -25.11 12.53 20.53
N SER A 235 -25.97 13.51 20.26
CA SER A 235 -26.06 14.14 18.94
C SER A 235 -24.74 14.79 18.53
N GLU A 236 -24.13 15.56 19.42
CA GLU A 236 -22.81 16.16 19.16
C GLU A 236 -21.72 15.13 18.87
N GLN A 237 -21.71 14.01 19.61
CA GLN A 237 -20.76 12.92 19.36
C GLN A 237 -20.99 12.26 18.00
N ARG A 238 -22.25 12.04 17.60
CA ARG A 238 -22.59 11.52 16.26
C ARG A 238 -22.16 12.48 15.16
N THR A 239 -22.39 13.78 15.32
CA THR A 239 -21.93 14.78 14.34
C THR A 239 -20.41 14.80 14.22
N LYS A 240 -19.69 14.76 15.35
CA LYS A 240 -18.21 14.69 15.35
C LYS A 240 -17.70 13.43 14.64
N TYR A 241 -18.33 12.29 14.90
CA TYR A 241 -18.01 11.04 14.22
C TYR A 241 -18.26 11.13 12.71
N GLY A 242 -19.45 11.56 12.28
CA GLY A 242 -19.78 11.68 10.86
C GLY A 242 -18.90 12.67 10.09
N VAL A 243 -18.49 13.78 10.71
CA VAL A 243 -17.53 14.72 10.10
C VAL A 243 -16.14 14.08 9.97
N ALA A 244 -15.70 13.30 10.96
CA ALA A 244 -14.41 12.60 10.89
C ALA A 244 -14.43 11.52 9.80
N GLU A 245 -15.51 10.76 9.71
CA GLU A 245 -15.74 9.73 8.69
C GLU A 245 -15.76 10.36 7.28
N GLY A 246 -16.52 11.43 7.05
CA GLY A 246 -16.57 12.10 5.75
C GLY A 246 -15.21 12.66 5.29
N LYS A 247 -14.41 13.21 6.22
CA LYS A 247 -13.02 13.63 5.92
C LYS A 247 -12.13 12.45 5.55
N TRP A 248 -12.31 11.32 6.22
CA TRP A 248 -11.54 10.10 5.94
C TRP A 248 -11.90 9.52 4.58
N GLU A 249 -13.19 9.37 4.27
CA GLU A 249 -13.64 8.93 2.95
C GLU A 249 -13.09 9.82 1.83
N ALA A 250 -13.10 11.13 2.00
CA ALA A 250 -12.53 12.07 1.03
C ALA A 250 -11.02 11.82 0.82
N ARG A 251 -10.27 11.58 1.91
CA ARG A 251 -8.84 11.30 1.85
C ARG A 251 -8.54 9.95 1.21
N VAL A 252 -9.35 8.93 1.49
CA VAL A 252 -9.24 7.61 0.85
C VAL A 252 -9.50 7.74 -0.65
N ARG A 253 -10.58 8.40 -1.07
CA ARG A 253 -10.87 8.66 -2.49
C ARG A 253 -9.72 9.40 -3.18
N GLU A 254 -9.12 10.40 -2.52
CA GLU A 254 -7.96 11.12 -3.05
C GLU A 254 -6.75 10.20 -3.24
N LEU A 255 -6.44 9.35 -2.26
CA LEU A 255 -5.34 8.38 -2.35
C LEU A 255 -5.59 7.34 -3.45
N GLU A 256 -6.80 6.81 -3.56
CA GLU A 256 -7.20 5.91 -4.65
C GLU A 256 -7.05 6.56 -6.02
N GLN A 257 -7.46 7.83 -6.16
CA GLN A 257 -7.27 8.59 -7.40
C GLN A 257 -5.78 8.78 -7.73
N ARG A 258 -4.95 9.09 -6.72
CA ARG A 258 -3.50 9.22 -6.91
C ARG A 258 -2.85 7.90 -7.34
N VAL A 259 -3.27 6.77 -6.75
CA VAL A 259 -2.79 5.43 -7.14
C VAL A 259 -3.20 5.12 -8.57
N ARG A 260 -4.48 5.32 -8.93
CA ARG A 260 -4.94 5.13 -10.32
C ARG A 260 -4.18 6.01 -11.31
N ALA A 261 -3.93 7.27 -10.97
CA ALA A 261 -3.16 8.17 -11.83
C ALA A 261 -1.70 7.70 -12.01
N ALA A 262 -1.08 7.18 -10.94
CA ALA A 262 0.27 6.60 -11.00
C ALA A 262 0.30 5.32 -11.86
N GLU A 263 -0.67 4.43 -11.69
CA GLU A 263 -0.81 3.21 -12.51
C GLU A 263 -0.98 3.53 -13.99
N GLU A 264 -1.83 4.50 -14.33
CA GLU A 264 -2.02 4.95 -15.71
C GLU A 264 -0.76 5.60 -16.28
N LYS A 265 0.02 6.33 -15.46
CA LYS A 265 1.32 6.86 -15.89
C LYS A 265 2.30 5.73 -16.24
N VAL A 266 2.40 4.70 -15.40
CA VAL A 266 3.26 3.54 -15.66
C VAL A 266 2.81 2.79 -16.91
N LYS A 267 1.51 2.63 -17.15
CA LYS A 267 0.99 2.02 -18.38
C LYS A 267 1.42 2.80 -19.62
N ARG A 268 1.28 4.13 -19.61
CA ARG A 268 1.72 4.98 -20.73
C ARG A 268 3.23 4.89 -20.96
N GLU A 269 4.02 4.90 -19.90
CA GLU A 269 5.48 4.76 -20.00
C GLU A 269 5.89 3.41 -20.58
N ARG A 270 5.24 2.31 -20.15
CA ARG A 270 5.44 0.97 -20.71
C ARG A 270 5.06 0.91 -22.19
N GLN A 271 3.94 1.52 -22.57
CA GLN A 271 3.51 1.56 -23.95
C GLN A 271 4.50 2.36 -24.83
N GLY A 272 4.90 3.55 -24.40
CA GLY A 272 5.91 4.34 -25.12
C GLY A 272 7.30 3.69 -25.12
N ALA A 273 7.62 2.82 -24.15
CA ALA A 273 8.82 2.00 -24.21
C ALA A 273 8.72 0.90 -25.29
N LYS A 274 7.57 0.22 -25.40
CA LYS A 274 7.32 -0.77 -26.45
C LYS A 274 7.41 -0.16 -27.85
N GLU A 275 6.82 1.01 -28.05
CA GLU A 275 6.86 1.73 -29.34
C GLU A 275 8.30 2.08 -29.72
N ARG A 276 9.10 2.60 -28.78
CA ARG A 276 10.52 2.89 -29.02
C ARG A 276 11.37 1.65 -29.31
N VAL A 277 11.01 0.49 -28.78
CA VAL A 277 11.68 -0.78 -29.11
C VAL A 277 11.31 -1.21 -30.52
N ALA A 278 10.03 -1.13 -30.90
CA ALA A 278 9.55 -1.47 -32.23
C ALA A 278 10.13 -0.55 -33.33
N GLU A 279 10.41 0.72 -33.03
CA GLU A 279 11.09 1.64 -33.96
C GLU A 279 12.58 1.30 -34.18
N LEU A 280 13.18 0.46 -33.34
CA LEU A 280 14.59 0.08 -33.39
C LEU A 280 14.84 -1.31 -34.00
N GLU A 281 13.79 -2.09 -34.25
CA GLU A 281 13.80 -3.39 -34.94
C GLU A 281 13.50 -3.21 -36.43
#